data_AF-A0A9B0U4C0-F1
#
_entry.id   AF-A0A9B0U4C0-F1
#
_cell.length_a   1.000
_cell.length_b   1.000
_cell.length_c   1.000
_cell.angle_alpha   90.00
_cell.angle_beta   90.00
_cell.angle_gamma   90.00
#
_symmetry.space_group_name_H-M   'P 1'
#
loop_
_entity.id
_entity.type
_entity.pdbx_description
1 polymer ?
#
loop_
_entity_poly.entity_id
_entity_poly.type
_entity_poly.pdbx_seq_one_letter_code
_entity_poly.pdbx_strand_id
1 'polypeptide(L)'
;MQELIAGLHQFTFAFEEDVETQRGIGLLPFQGMDKSGSAVCNFFSKGVCGKGKRCPFRHDIGGKTVVCKHWLRGLCTKGDQCRFLHQYDTARMPVCYFYTKFGVCNNKQCPFLHVKPASNTCDCPWYDQGFCKDGPLCRYRHIQKVMCINYLAGFCPEGPRCHFAQ
;
A
#
# COMPACT_ATOMS: atom_id res chain seq x y z
N MET A 1 16.83 -33.63 2.30
CA MET A 1 17.36 -34.99 2.07
C MET A 1 17.02 -35.49 0.68
N GLN A 2 15.76 -35.39 0.23
CA GLN A 2 15.37 -35.80 -1.13
C GLN A 2 16.09 -35.05 -2.26
N GLU A 3 16.37 -33.75 -2.11
CA GLU A 3 17.12 -32.99 -3.14
C GLU A 3 18.60 -33.42 -3.29
N LEU A 4 19.19 -34.05 -2.27
CA LEU A 4 20.57 -34.55 -2.33
C LEU A 4 20.65 -35.96 -2.93
N ILE A 5 19.58 -36.74 -2.79
CA ILE A 5 19.50 -38.13 -3.26
C ILE A 5 18.91 -38.21 -4.67
N ALA A 6 17.93 -37.36 -4.97
CA ALA A 6 17.19 -37.31 -6.22
C ALA A 6 16.99 -35.85 -6.68
N GLY A 7 18.09 -35.10 -6.76
CA GLY A 7 18.08 -33.73 -7.26
C GLY A 7 17.72 -33.69 -8.74
N LEU A 8 16.69 -32.92 -9.09
CA LEU A 8 16.20 -32.81 -10.48
C LEU A 8 16.72 -31.56 -11.23
N HIS A 9 17.58 -30.76 -10.59
CA HIS A 9 18.03 -29.46 -11.11
C HIS A 9 18.80 -29.53 -12.45
N GLN A 10 19.34 -30.69 -12.84
CA GLN A 10 20.05 -30.87 -14.11
C GLN A 10 19.15 -31.36 -15.25
N PHE A 11 17.88 -31.65 -14.96
CA PHE A 11 16.92 -32.11 -15.95
C PHE A 11 15.99 -30.97 -16.31
N THR A 12 15.77 -30.80 -17.62
CA THR A 12 14.70 -29.96 -18.14
C THR A 12 13.53 -30.84 -18.49
N PHE A 13 12.37 -30.59 -17.91
CA PHE A 13 11.19 -31.38 -18.18
C PHE A 13 10.39 -30.80 -19.36
N ALA A 14 9.73 -31.65 -20.12
CA ALA A 14 8.88 -31.21 -21.24
C ALA A 14 7.80 -30.19 -20.79
N PHE A 15 7.25 -30.35 -19.57
CA PHE A 15 6.26 -29.42 -19.05
C PHE A 15 6.85 -28.02 -18.78
N GLU A 16 8.13 -27.92 -18.45
CA GLU A 16 8.79 -26.62 -18.23
C GLU A 16 8.87 -25.86 -19.55
N GLU A 17 9.30 -26.54 -20.62
CA GLU A 17 9.32 -25.98 -21.97
C GLU A 17 7.92 -25.56 -22.42
N ASP A 18 6.90 -26.40 -22.19
CA ASP A 18 5.52 -26.11 -22.58
C ASP A 18 4.93 -24.91 -21.81
N VAL A 19 5.26 -24.77 -20.52
CA VAL A 19 4.85 -23.61 -19.69
C VAL A 19 5.53 -22.33 -20.16
N GLU A 20 6.84 -22.37 -20.45
CA GLU A 20 7.60 -21.21 -20.91
C GLU A 20 7.15 -20.74 -22.30
N THR A 21 6.96 -21.70 -23.20
CA THR A 21 6.50 -21.46 -24.59
C THR A 21 4.99 -21.30 -24.70
N GLN A 22 4.25 -21.49 -23.60
CA GLN A 22 2.79 -21.40 -23.52
C GLN A 22 2.07 -22.23 -24.60
N ARG A 23 2.57 -23.46 -24.85
CA ARG A 23 2.06 -24.43 -25.84
C ARG A 23 0.80 -25.14 -25.34
N GLY A 24 -0.08 -25.54 -26.27
CA GLY A 24 -1.33 -26.25 -25.95
C GLY A 24 -2.46 -25.38 -25.40
N ILE A 25 -2.27 -24.06 -25.30
CA ILE A 25 -3.29 -23.14 -24.77
C ILE A 25 -4.09 -22.50 -25.91
N GLY A 26 -5.37 -22.89 -26.02
CA GLY A 26 -6.36 -22.28 -26.91
C GLY A 26 -6.71 -20.83 -26.57
N LEU A 27 -7.59 -20.21 -27.35
CA LEU A 27 -8.15 -18.90 -27.00
C LEU A 27 -9.27 -19.05 -25.98
N LEU A 28 -9.48 -18.03 -25.14
CA LEU A 28 -10.67 -17.99 -24.29
C LEU A 28 -11.94 -17.97 -25.15
N PRO A 29 -12.99 -18.69 -24.71
CA PRO A 29 -14.25 -18.79 -25.45
C PRO A 29 -14.95 -17.43 -25.57
N PHE A 30 -14.88 -16.61 -24.52
CA PHE A 30 -15.51 -15.29 -24.48
C PHE A 30 -14.50 -14.17 -24.20
N GLN A 31 -14.79 -12.98 -24.71
CA GLN A 31 -14.01 -11.78 -24.40
C GLN A 31 -14.37 -11.26 -23.01
N GLY A 32 -13.38 -10.78 -22.27
CA GLY A 32 -13.61 -10.14 -20.96
C GLY A 32 -13.75 -11.09 -19.78
N MET A 33 -13.48 -12.39 -19.96
CA MET A 33 -13.34 -13.31 -18.83
C MET A 33 -12.19 -12.86 -17.92
N ASP A 34 -12.34 -13.12 -16.62
CA ASP A 34 -11.31 -12.81 -15.66
C ASP A 34 -10.13 -13.78 -15.78
N LYS A 35 -8.91 -13.24 -15.67
CA LYS A 35 -7.65 -13.97 -15.83
C LYS A 35 -6.78 -13.80 -14.59
N SER A 36 -7.44 -13.56 -13.46
CA SER A 36 -6.80 -13.16 -12.20
C SER A 36 -5.94 -14.27 -11.59
N GLY A 37 -6.31 -15.53 -11.82
CA GLY A 37 -5.54 -16.71 -11.42
C GLY A 37 -4.59 -17.26 -12.50
N SER A 38 -4.59 -16.68 -13.70
CA SER A 38 -3.72 -17.12 -14.79
C SER A 38 -2.31 -16.55 -14.65
N ALA A 39 -1.31 -17.28 -15.16
CA ALA A 39 0.04 -16.77 -15.26
C ALA A 39 0.13 -15.50 -16.14
N VAL A 40 1.21 -14.74 -15.98
CA VAL A 40 1.51 -13.59 -16.84
C VAL A 40 1.91 -14.09 -18.23
N CYS A 41 1.44 -13.42 -19.28
CA CYS A 41 1.80 -13.80 -20.64
C CYS A 41 3.25 -13.38 -20.97
N ASN A 42 4.13 -14.36 -21.13
CA ASN A 42 5.53 -14.13 -21.52
C ASN A 42 5.64 -13.41 -22.87
N PHE A 43 4.75 -13.73 -23.82
CA PHE A 43 4.72 -13.09 -25.15
C PHE A 43 4.20 -11.66 -25.11
N PHE A 44 3.28 -11.33 -24.21
CA PHE A 44 2.75 -9.97 -24.08
C PHE A 44 3.80 -9.05 -23.49
N SER A 45 4.52 -9.50 -22.47
CA SER A 45 5.64 -8.76 -21.87
C SER A 45 6.75 -8.45 -22.90
N LYS A 46 6.90 -9.29 -23.92
CA LYS A 46 7.84 -9.10 -25.05
C LYS A 46 7.23 -8.34 -26.24
N GLY A 47 5.95 -8.01 -26.21
CA GLY A 47 5.25 -7.30 -27.30
C GLY A 47 4.85 -8.15 -28.51
N VAL A 48 4.95 -9.48 -28.44
CA VAL A 48 4.73 -10.40 -29.57
C VAL A 48 3.43 -11.23 -29.45
N CYS A 49 2.61 -10.99 -28.43
CA CYS A 49 1.38 -11.77 -28.22
C CYS A 49 0.30 -11.47 -29.27
N GLY A 50 0.06 -12.41 -30.18
CA GLY A 50 -1.03 -12.34 -31.17
C GLY A 50 -2.43 -12.72 -30.67
N LYS A 51 -2.57 -13.24 -29.43
CA LYS A 51 -3.86 -13.72 -28.90
C LYS A 51 -4.82 -12.60 -28.45
N GLY A 52 -4.33 -11.35 -28.37
CA GLY A 52 -5.13 -10.18 -28.03
C GLY A 52 -5.89 -10.30 -26.70
N LYS A 53 -7.12 -9.78 -26.64
CA LYS A 53 -7.97 -9.81 -25.43
C LYS A 53 -8.44 -11.21 -25.04
N ARG A 54 -8.41 -12.18 -25.96
CA ARG A 54 -8.79 -13.59 -25.72
C ARG A 54 -7.61 -14.46 -25.29
N CYS A 55 -6.43 -13.88 -25.07
CA CYS A 55 -5.32 -14.59 -24.45
C CYS A 55 -5.74 -15.11 -23.07
N PRO A 56 -5.61 -16.41 -22.75
CA PRO A 56 -5.94 -16.94 -21.42
C PRO A 56 -5.03 -16.45 -20.30
N PHE A 57 -3.83 -15.99 -20.68
CA PHE A 57 -2.87 -15.41 -19.76
C PHE A 57 -3.17 -13.94 -19.49
N ARG A 58 -2.69 -13.50 -18.33
CA ARG A 58 -2.84 -12.12 -17.87
C ARG A 58 -1.90 -11.20 -18.65
N HIS A 59 -2.45 -10.14 -19.22
CA HIS A 59 -1.69 -9.05 -19.82
C HIS A 59 -1.57 -7.92 -18.80
N ASP A 60 -0.40 -7.79 -18.17
CA ASP A 60 -0.19 -6.71 -17.20
C ASP A 60 0.31 -5.46 -17.90
N ILE A 61 -0.57 -4.47 -17.99
CA ILE A 61 -0.22 -3.13 -18.45
C ILE A 61 0.37 -2.41 -17.23
N GLY A 62 1.66 -2.06 -17.30
CA GLY A 62 2.37 -1.35 -16.24
C GLY A 62 1.70 -0.03 -15.82
N GLY A 63 2.21 0.59 -14.74
CA GLY A 63 1.69 1.87 -14.24
C GLY A 63 0.56 1.76 -13.21
N LYS A 64 0.25 0.55 -12.73
CA LYS A 64 -0.70 0.32 -11.64
C LYS A 64 -0.01 0.50 -10.29
N THR A 65 -0.45 1.49 -9.51
CA THR A 65 0.21 1.88 -8.26
C THR A 65 -0.41 1.25 -7.02
N VAL A 66 -1.73 1.04 -7.00
CA VAL A 66 -2.47 0.59 -5.81
C VAL A 66 -3.18 -0.73 -6.09
N VAL A 67 -3.14 -1.64 -5.13
CA VAL A 67 -3.82 -2.95 -5.18
C VAL A 67 -5.33 -2.80 -5.29
N CYS A 68 -5.94 -3.58 -6.17
CA CYS A 68 -7.38 -3.59 -6.40
C CYS A 68 -8.12 -4.25 -5.23
N LYS A 69 -8.94 -3.48 -4.52
CA LYS A 69 -9.77 -3.99 -3.41
C LYS A 69 -10.76 -5.10 -3.81
N HIS A 70 -11.21 -5.13 -5.07
CA HIS A 70 -12.16 -6.14 -5.56
C HIS A 70 -11.46 -7.43 -5.98
N TRP A 71 -10.25 -7.33 -6.53
CA TRP A 71 -9.42 -8.49 -6.86
C TRP A 71 -9.01 -9.27 -5.63
N LEU A 72 -8.67 -8.58 -4.53
CA LEU A 72 -8.39 -9.22 -3.23
C LEU A 72 -9.53 -10.12 -2.72
N ARG A 73 -10.76 -9.92 -3.22
CA ARG A 73 -11.95 -10.71 -2.86
C ARG A 73 -12.37 -11.68 -3.97
N GLY A 74 -11.65 -11.72 -5.09
CA GLY A 74 -12.04 -12.51 -6.28
C GLY A 74 -13.24 -11.94 -7.05
N LEU A 75 -13.60 -10.68 -6.85
CA LEU A 75 -14.83 -10.07 -7.42
C LEU A 75 -14.54 -9.02 -8.50
N CYS A 76 -13.33 -9.01 -9.06
CA CYS A 76 -12.97 -8.01 -10.06
C CYS A 76 -13.45 -8.42 -11.47
N THR A 77 -14.47 -7.73 -12.00
CA THR A 77 -15.00 -7.97 -13.35
C THR A 77 -14.17 -7.33 -14.47
N LYS A 78 -13.23 -6.44 -14.13
CA LYS A 78 -12.44 -5.69 -15.12
C LYS A 78 -11.23 -6.46 -15.67
N GLY A 79 -10.85 -7.57 -15.03
CA GLY A 79 -9.71 -8.40 -15.43
C GLY A 79 -8.45 -7.56 -15.70
N ASP A 80 -7.83 -7.75 -16.86
CA ASP A 80 -6.62 -7.05 -17.30
C ASP A 80 -6.81 -5.53 -17.47
N GLN A 81 -8.03 -5.10 -17.79
CA GLN A 81 -8.37 -3.69 -18.00
C GLN A 81 -8.63 -2.94 -16.67
N CYS A 82 -8.41 -3.62 -15.53
CA CYS A 82 -8.50 -2.96 -14.24
C CYS A 82 -7.40 -1.90 -14.10
N ARG A 83 -7.80 -0.68 -13.72
CA ARG A 83 -6.88 0.44 -13.41
C ARG A 83 -6.04 0.23 -12.14
N PHE A 84 -6.31 -0.83 -11.40
CA PHE A 84 -5.67 -1.15 -10.13
C PHE A 84 -4.87 -2.45 -10.26
N LEU A 85 -3.87 -2.60 -9.40
CA LEU A 85 -2.93 -3.72 -9.42
C LEU A 85 -3.62 -5.02 -8.97
N HIS A 86 -3.42 -6.10 -9.73
CA HIS A 86 -3.86 -7.46 -9.40
C HIS A 86 -2.65 -8.29 -8.94
N GLN A 87 -2.00 -7.81 -7.89
CA GLN A 87 -0.85 -8.43 -7.25
C GLN A 87 -0.98 -8.20 -5.75
N TYR A 88 -0.62 -9.21 -4.95
CA TYR A 88 -0.61 -9.06 -3.51
C TYR A 88 0.70 -8.38 -3.11
N ASP A 89 0.62 -7.09 -2.82
CA ASP A 89 1.75 -6.28 -2.36
C ASP A 89 1.30 -5.42 -1.19
N THR A 90 1.84 -5.71 -0.01
CA THR A 90 1.50 -5.05 1.25
C THR A 90 1.87 -3.58 1.27
N ALA A 91 2.91 -3.15 0.55
CA ALA A 91 3.34 -1.74 0.50
C ALA A 91 2.42 -0.90 -0.40
N ARG A 92 1.79 -1.52 -1.40
CA ARG A 92 0.87 -0.88 -2.36
C ARG A 92 -0.61 -1.10 -2.02
N MET A 93 -0.90 -1.56 -0.81
CA MET A 93 -2.27 -1.74 -0.34
C MET A 93 -3.00 -0.40 -0.23
N PRO A 94 -4.31 -0.34 -0.52
CA PRO A 94 -5.07 0.87 -0.31
C PRO A 94 -5.14 1.22 1.19
N VAL A 95 -5.34 2.51 1.47
CA VAL A 95 -5.42 3.03 2.84
C VAL A 95 -6.69 2.56 3.54
N CYS A 96 -6.59 2.23 4.81
CA CYS A 96 -7.73 1.83 5.64
C CYS A 96 -8.63 3.02 5.91
N TYR A 97 -9.85 2.98 5.37
CA TYR A 97 -10.85 4.03 5.58
C TYR A 97 -11.16 4.29 7.07
N PHE A 98 -11.34 3.22 7.86
CA PHE A 98 -11.71 3.35 9.27
C PHE A 98 -10.59 4.00 10.10
N TYR A 99 -9.35 3.57 9.86
CA TYR A 99 -8.20 4.11 10.58
C TYR A 99 -7.95 5.59 10.23
N THR A 100 -8.03 5.95 8.95
CA THR A 100 -7.82 7.34 8.52
C THR A 100 -8.92 8.27 9.01
N LYS A 101 -10.18 7.81 9.06
CA LYS A 101 -11.32 8.66 9.45
C LYS A 101 -11.53 8.74 10.96
N PHE A 102 -11.38 7.62 11.67
CA PHE A 102 -11.73 7.51 13.09
C PHE A 102 -10.52 7.30 14.00
N GLY A 103 -9.31 7.12 13.45
CA GLY A 103 -8.10 6.82 14.22
C GLY A 103 -8.05 5.40 14.78
N VAL A 104 -9.12 4.62 14.63
CA VAL A 104 -9.27 3.26 15.15
C VAL A 104 -9.72 2.29 14.06
N CYS A 105 -9.18 1.08 14.10
CA CYS A 105 -9.61 -0.02 13.24
C CYS A 105 -9.94 -1.22 14.12
N ASN A 106 -11.10 -1.84 13.91
CA ASN A 106 -11.55 -3.00 14.69
C ASN A 106 -10.77 -4.28 14.34
N ASN A 107 -10.27 -4.39 13.09
CA ASN A 107 -9.56 -5.57 12.62
C ASN A 107 -8.08 -5.49 13.02
N LYS A 108 -7.65 -6.41 13.90
CA LYS A 108 -6.24 -6.54 14.31
C LYS A 108 -5.32 -6.90 13.14
N GLN A 109 -5.80 -7.76 12.25
CA GLN A 109 -5.10 -8.16 11.02
C GLN A 109 -5.69 -7.43 9.81
N CYS A 110 -5.70 -6.09 9.86
CA CYS A 110 -6.18 -5.27 8.75
C CYS A 110 -5.14 -5.28 7.61
N PRO A 111 -5.46 -5.78 6.40
CA PRO A 111 -4.51 -5.80 5.29
C PRO A 111 -4.31 -4.40 4.65
N PHE A 112 -5.15 -3.43 5.00
CA PHE A 112 -5.08 -2.06 4.48
C PHE A 112 -4.09 -1.19 5.26
N LEU A 113 -3.50 -0.21 4.60
CA LEU A 113 -2.48 0.64 5.22
C LEU A 113 -3.09 1.53 6.32
N HIS A 114 -2.56 1.43 7.54
CA HIS A 114 -2.85 2.32 8.66
C HIS A 114 -1.90 3.52 8.61
N VAL A 115 -2.18 4.45 7.70
CA VAL A 115 -1.46 5.71 7.62
C VAL A 115 -2.08 6.63 8.67
N LYS A 116 -1.34 6.92 9.75
CA LYS A 116 -1.66 8.08 10.57
C LYS A 116 -1.57 9.28 9.62
N PRO A 117 -2.61 10.12 9.49
CA PRO A 117 -2.37 11.41 8.87
C PRO A 117 -1.19 11.96 9.63
N ALA A 118 -0.08 12.18 8.94
CA ALA A 118 0.99 12.93 9.54
C ALA A 118 0.29 14.16 10.11
N SER A 119 0.51 14.41 11.40
CA SER A 119 0.27 15.72 11.96
C SER A 119 1.20 16.69 11.21
N ASN A 120 0.89 16.93 9.94
CA ASN A 120 1.55 17.81 9.00
C ASN A 120 0.89 19.18 9.09
N THR A 121 0.35 19.52 10.24
CA THR A 121 0.63 20.83 10.78
C THR A 121 1.95 20.72 11.49
N CYS A 122 3.04 21.14 10.83
CA CYS A 122 4.21 21.59 11.58
C CYS A 122 3.69 22.57 12.65
N ASP A 123 4.17 22.43 13.88
CA ASP A 123 3.85 23.39 14.91
C ASP A 123 4.41 24.75 14.49
N CYS A 124 3.64 25.80 14.69
CA CYS A 124 4.04 27.13 14.24
C CYS A 124 5.29 27.57 15.01
N PRO A 125 6.45 27.76 14.35
CA PRO A 125 7.68 28.16 15.06
C PRO A 125 7.52 29.49 15.79
N TRP A 126 6.72 30.41 15.23
CA TRP A 126 6.44 31.72 15.80
C TRP A 126 5.52 31.64 17.03
N TYR A 127 4.50 30.78 17.00
CA TYR A 127 3.63 30.57 18.16
C TYR A 127 4.34 29.84 19.29
N ASP A 128 5.26 28.92 18.97
CA ASP A 128 6.08 28.23 19.98
C ASP A 128 7.00 29.20 20.76
N GLN A 129 7.39 30.30 20.11
CA GLN A 129 8.10 31.44 20.71
C GLN A 129 7.18 32.44 21.42
N GLY A 130 5.86 32.24 21.35
CA GLY A 130 4.85 32.97 22.11
C GLY A 130 3.80 33.69 21.27
N PHE A 131 4.17 34.24 20.09
CA PHE A 131 3.23 35.02 19.27
C PHE A 131 3.35 34.71 17.78
N CYS A 132 2.24 34.33 17.17
CA CYS A 132 2.13 34.21 15.72
C CYS A 132 1.43 35.44 15.13
N LYS A 133 2.10 36.12 14.20
CA LYS A 133 1.55 37.26 13.45
C LYS A 133 0.25 36.96 12.69
N ASP A 134 0.07 35.71 12.26
CA ASP A 134 -1.10 35.27 11.49
C ASP A 134 -2.29 34.89 12.41
N GLY A 135 -2.07 34.89 13.74
CA GLY A 135 -3.09 34.67 14.74
C GLY A 135 -3.88 33.37 14.52
N PRO A 136 -5.21 33.36 14.72
CA PRO A 136 -6.03 32.15 14.58
C PRO A 136 -6.17 31.67 13.12
N LEU A 137 -5.71 32.46 12.14
CA LEU A 137 -5.72 32.10 10.71
C LEU A 137 -4.41 31.45 10.26
N CYS A 138 -3.49 31.16 11.19
CA CYS A 138 -2.22 30.53 10.85
C CYS A 138 -2.42 29.15 10.23
N ARG A 139 -1.69 28.87 9.15
CA ARG A 139 -1.64 27.55 8.49
C ARG A 139 -1.03 26.46 9.37
N TYR A 140 -0.22 26.84 10.34
CA TYR A 140 0.49 25.96 11.25
C TYR A 140 -0.28 25.78 12.56
N ARG A 141 -0.07 24.64 13.23
CA ARG A 141 -0.80 24.34 14.47
C ARG A 141 -0.22 25.15 15.63
N HIS A 142 -1.11 25.79 16.38
CA HIS A 142 -0.79 26.49 17.61
C HIS A 142 -1.07 25.56 18.79
N ILE A 143 -0.01 25.16 19.52
CA ILE A 143 -0.13 24.39 20.76
C ILE A 143 0.13 25.35 21.91
N GLN A 144 -0.86 25.54 22.78
CA GLN A 144 -0.69 26.34 23.99
C GLN A 144 0.15 25.56 24.99
N LYS A 145 1.31 26.11 25.38
CA LYS A 145 2.10 25.58 26.50
C LYS A 145 1.39 25.92 27.80
N VAL A 146 1.15 24.92 28.64
CA VAL A 146 0.58 25.09 29.97
C VAL A 146 1.74 25.24 30.95
N MET A 147 1.94 26.46 31.44
CA MET A 147 2.99 26.77 32.40
C MET A 147 2.61 26.28 33.80
N CYS A 148 3.59 25.81 34.57
CA CYS A 148 3.37 25.49 35.98
C CYS A 148 3.17 26.78 36.79
N ILE A 149 1.98 26.91 37.38
CA ILE A 149 1.59 28.06 38.21
C ILE A 149 2.56 28.22 39.41
N ASN A 150 2.96 27.11 40.03
CA ASN A 150 3.89 27.14 41.16
C ASN A 150 5.31 27.55 40.73
N TYR A 151 5.71 27.25 39.49
CA TYR A 151 7.00 27.68 38.95
C TYR A 151 6.97 29.18 38.65
N LEU A 152 5.89 29.67 38.04
CA LEU A 152 5.67 31.09 37.81
C LEU A 152 5.64 31.89 39.12
N ALA A 153 5.05 31.33 40.18
CA ALA A 153 4.97 31.94 41.50
C ALA A 153 6.26 31.80 42.33
N GLY A 154 7.27 31.07 41.85
CA GLY A 154 8.57 30.90 42.54
C GLY A 154 8.60 29.84 43.65
N PHE A 155 7.54 29.03 43.79
CA PHE A 155 7.40 28.01 44.84
C PHE A 155 7.49 26.57 44.30
N CYS A 156 7.89 26.38 43.04
CA CYS A 156 7.95 25.03 42.47
C CYS A 156 9.08 24.22 43.13
N PRO A 157 8.79 23.05 43.71
CA PRO A 157 9.80 22.22 44.37
C PRO A 157 10.87 21.69 43.39
N GLU A 158 10.54 21.60 42.10
CA GLU A 158 11.46 21.19 41.03
C GLU A 158 12.36 22.34 40.55
N GLY A 159 12.01 23.59 40.90
CA GLY A 159 12.72 24.79 40.48
C GLY A 159 12.92 24.83 38.94
N PRO A 160 14.10 25.24 38.44
CA PRO A 160 14.38 25.39 37.00
C PRO A 160 14.37 24.05 36.22
N ARG A 161 14.20 22.92 36.90
CA ARG A 161 14.06 21.59 36.28
C ARG A 161 12.62 21.18 36.04
N CYS A 162 11.64 22.05 36.34
CA CYS A 162 10.24 21.73 36.14
C CYS A 162 9.93 21.52 34.65
N HIS A 163 9.28 20.40 34.31
CA HIS A 163 8.88 20.07 32.94
C HIS A 163 7.95 21.13 32.32
N PHE A 164 7.27 21.91 33.15
CA PHE A 164 6.32 22.96 32.75
C PHE A 164 6.86 24.37 33.04
N ALA A 165 8.19 24.52 33.12
CA ALA A 165 8.85 25.81 33.32
C ALA A 165 8.89 26.70 32.07
N GLN A 166 8.53 26.17 30.89
CA GLN A 166 8.73 26.79 29.58
C GLN A 166 7.55 26.58 28.62
#